data_AF-A0A830FWL0-F1
#
_entry.id   AF-A0A830FWL0-F1
#
_cell.length_a   1.000
_cell.length_b   1.000
_cell.length_c   1.000
_cell.angle_alpha   90.00
_cell.angle_beta   90.00
_cell.angle_gamma   90.00
#
_symmetry.space_group_name_H-M   'P 1'
#
loop_
_entity.id
_entity.type
_entity.pdbx_description
1 polymer ?
#
loop_
_entity_poly.entity_id
_entity_poly.type
_entity_poly.pdbx_seq_one_letter_code
_entity_poly.pdbx_strand_id
1 'polypeptide(L)'
;MASRSELLAEIERLASMNGTVPRLQDMNESGKFSERPYWDEFGSWSEAIEAADIDVPDTRGQTYTDGELLGDLQSVAGDSQSVTQAEYRERGEYSTGTFEDRFGTWNAALRAAGLSVNRRSAVEVECDQCGKTFERPKCHLERDWTTHTFCSETCHGNWREGRIVGPEHPQFNPNSHDEYGVNWEECRSRAIQRDGGKCVRCGVSHDKHREQTGRDLHVHHIVPRTEFDDMKRANRLSNLVTLCAPCHTDIEHNSGVIEA
;
A
#
# COMPACT_ATOMS: atom_id res chain seq x y z
N MET A 1 -17.03 21.18 -41.84
CA MET A 1 -16.28 20.28 -40.93
C MET A 1 -14.98 19.95 -41.61
N ALA A 2 -13.85 20.07 -40.92
CA ALA A 2 -12.57 19.62 -41.45
C ALA A 2 -12.61 18.08 -41.53
N SER A 3 -12.04 17.52 -42.59
CA SER A 3 -11.88 16.08 -42.72
C SER A 3 -10.75 15.56 -41.82
N ARG A 4 -10.82 14.29 -41.44
CA ARG A 4 -9.77 13.59 -40.67
C ARG A 4 -8.37 13.84 -41.23
N SER A 5 -8.21 13.76 -42.55
CA SER A 5 -6.93 14.02 -43.24
C SER A 5 -6.46 15.46 -43.15
N GLU A 6 -7.37 16.45 -43.17
CA GLU A 6 -7.00 17.86 -43.04
C GLU A 6 -6.51 18.19 -41.63
N LEU A 7 -7.12 17.55 -40.62
CA LEU A 7 -6.71 17.68 -39.22
C LEU A 7 -5.30 17.09 -39.01
N LEU A 8 -5.02 15.88 -39.50
CA LEU A 8 -3.69 15.26 -39.39
C LEU A 8 -2.61 16.06 -40.13
N ALA A 9 -2.90 16.51 -41.36
CA ALA A 9 -1.95 17.31 -42.15
C ALA A 9 -1.59 18.64 -41.46
N GLU A 10 -2.52 19.23 -40.70
CA GLU A 10 -2.23 20.44 -39.94
C GLU A 10 -1.34 20.17 -38.72
N ILE A 11 -1.50 19.01 -38.07
CA ILE A 11 -0.58 18.56 -37.01
C ILE A 11 0.81 18.32 -37.58
N GLU A 12 0.95 17.59 -38.69
CA GLU A 12 2.24 17.34 -39.35
C GLU A 12 2.94 18.65 -39.76
N ARG A 13 2.18 19.63 -40.25
CA ARG A 13 2.71 20.95 -40.60
C ARG A 13 3.28 21.67 -39.38
N LEU A 14 2.55 21.69 -38.26
CA LEU A 14 3.03 22.29 -37.03
C LEU A 14 4.23 21.54 -36.47
N ALA A 15 4.25 20.21 -36.57
CA ALA A 15 5.37 19.39 -36.12
C ALA A 15 6.64 19.71 -36.90
N SER A 16 6.52 19.84 -38.22
CA SER A 16 7.60 20.24 -39.12
C SER A 16 8.09 21.66 -38.84
N MET A 17 7.17 22.56 -38.47
CA MET A 17 7.49 23.95 -38.14
C MET A 17 8.21 24.08 -36.80
N ASN A 18 7.80 23.30 -35.80
CA ASN A 18 8.32 23.38 -34.44
C ASN A 18 9.53 22.47 -34.23
N GLY A 19 9.76 21.48 -35.10
CA GLY A 19 10.81 20.47 -34.94
C GLY A 19 10.56 19.51 -33.76
N THR A 20 9.35 19.52 -33.20
CA THR A 20 8.90 18.71 -32.06
C THR A 20 7.40 18.45 -32.18
N VAL A 21 6.89 17.50 -31.42
CA VAL A 21 5.48 17.15 -31.47
C VAL A 21 4.61 18.33 -30.95
N PRO A 22 3.67 18.85 -31.74
CA PRO A 22 2.89 20.03 -31.38
C PRO A 22 2.05 19.84 -30.11
N ARG A 23 1.95 20.92 -29.34
CA ARG A 23 1.04 21.07 -28.20
C ARG A 23 -0.29 21.63 -28.68
N LEU A 24 -1.32 21.47 -27.84
CA LEU A 24 -2.63 22.06 -28.12
C LEU A 24 -2.55 23.60 -28.24
N GLN A 25 -1.66 24.23 -27.47
CA GLN A 25 -1.40 25.66 -27.56
C GLN A 25 -0.84 26.06 -28.93
N ASP A 26 0.06 25.25 -29.52
CA ASP A 26 0.60 25.52 -30.86
C ASP A 26 -0.51 25.50 -31.92
N MET A 27 -1.49 24.59 -31.78
CA MET A 27 -2.68 24.55 -32.64
C MET A 27 -3.55 25.80 -32.47
N ASN A 28 -3.80 26.21 -31.22
CA ASN A 28 -4.64 27.37 -30.94
C ASN A 28 -4.01 28.71 -31.37
N GLU A 29 -2.68 28.83 -31.31
CA GLU A 29 -1.97 30.06 -31.63
C GLU A 29 -1.54 30.14 -33.10
N SER A 30 -1.11 29.02 -33.68
CA SER A 30 -0.47 28.97 -35.00
C SER A 30 -1.10 27.97 -35.96
N GLY A 31 -2.13 27.24 -35.52
CA GLY A 31 -2.85 26.26 -36.32
C GLY A 31 -4.04 26.85 -37.08
N LYS A 32 -4.49 26.14 -38.10
CA LYS A 32 -5.67 26.54 -38.90
C LYS A 32 -7.01 26.20 -38.25
N PHE A 33 -7.02 25.32 -37.26
CA PHE A 33 -8.23 24.79 -36.64
C PHE A 33 -8.20 25.03 -35.13
N SER A 34 -9.37 25.17 -34.53
CA SER A 34 -9.50 25.12 -33.07
C SER A 34 -9.32 23.69 -32.55
N GLU A 35 -9.22 23.53 -31.24
CA GLU A 35 -9.07 22.24 -30.54
C GLU A 35 -10.25 21.30 -30.74
N ARG A 36 -11.46 21.85 -30.90
CA ARG A 36 -12.71 21.10 -30.85
C ARG A 36 -12.89 20.08 -31.98
N PRO A 37 -12.59 20.40 -33.25
CA PRO A 37 -12.55 19.39 -34.33
C PRO A 37 -11.68 18.16 -34.05
N TYR A 38 -10.58 18.31 -33.30
CA TYR A 38 -9.72 17.18 -32.94
C TYR A 38 -10.37 16.29 -31.88
N TRP A 39 -11.07 16.88 -30.92
CA TRP A 39 -11.80 16.10 -29.91
C TRP A 39 -12.99 15.37 -30.51
N ASP A 40 -13.74 16.03 -31.40
CA ASP A 40 -14.92 15.44 -32.03
C ASP A 40 -14.55 14.27 -32.97
N GLU A 41 -13.39 14.32 -33.65
CA GLU A 41 -12.96 13.27 -34.59
C GLU A 41 -12.12 12.17 -33.93
N PHE A 42 -11.23 12.51 -32.97
CA PHE A 42 -10.25 11.58 -32.41
C PHE A 42 -10.48 11.24 -30.93
N GLY A 43 -11.40 11.93 -30.24
CA GLY A 43 -11.66 11.76 -28.80
C GLY A 43 -10.76 12.65 -27.92
N SER A 44 -9.46 12.72 -28.25
CA SER A 44 -8.50 13.56 -27.53
C SER A 44 -7.37 14.07 -28.43
N TRP A 45 -6.65 15.10 -27.96
CA TRP A 45 -5.47 15.62 -28.65
C TRP A 45 -4.34 14.58 -28.73
N SER A 46 -4.14 13.78 -27.67
CA SER A 46 -3.11 12.74 -27.67
C SER A 46 -3.39 11.68 -28.73
N GLU A 47 -4.64 11.21 -28.85
CA GLU A 47 -5.05 10.25 -29.88
C GLU A 47 -4.94 10.85 -31.29
N ALA A 48 -5.22 12.14 -31.46
CA ALA A 48 -5.02 12.83 -32.74
C ALA A 48 -3.55 12.84 -33.18
N ILE A 49 -2.63 12.96 -32.24
CA ILE A 49 -1.18 12.96 -32.51
C ILE A 49 -0.71 11.55 -32.80
N GLU A 50 -1.13 10.56 -32.00
CA GLU A 50 -0.82 9.15 -32.27
C GLU A 50 -1.31 8.75 -33.68
N ALA A 51 -2.49 9.23 -34.07
CA ALA A 51 -3.04 9.01 -35.40
C ALA A 51 -2.29 9.76 -36.52
N ALA A 52 -1.51 10.80 -36.20
CA ALA A 52 -0.70 11.55 -37.15
C ALA A 52 0.66 10.89 -37.42
N ASP A 53 1.06 9.87 -36.65
CA ASP A 53 2.25 9.04 -36.88
C ASP A 53 3.53 9.84 -37.18
N ILE A 54 3.78 10.87 -36.37
CA ILE A 54 4.82 11.88 -36.63
C ILE A 54 6.16 11.43 -36.06
N ASP A 55 7.18 11.37 -36.92
CA ASP A 55 8.56 11.04 -36.55
C ASP A 55 9.37 12.30 -36.14
N VAL A 56 8.97 12.95 -35.05
CA VAL A 56 9.72 14.04 -34.41
C VAL A 56 9.82 13.79 -32.89
N PRO A 57 10.83 14.34 -32.19
CA PRO A 57 10.98 14.13 -30.75
C PRO A 57 9.77 14.65 -29.97
N ASP A 58 9.21 13.85 -29.04
CA ASP A 58 8.15 14.31 -28.13
C ASP A 58 8.75 15.11 -26.96
N THR A 59 8.73 16.44 -27.08
CA THR A 59 9.17 17.36 -26.01
C THR A 59 8.01 17.91 -25.16
N ARG A 60 6.83 17.29 -25.18
CA ARG A 60 5.68 17.77 -24.37
C ARG A 60 5.90 17.63 -22.86
N GLY A 61 6.88 16.83 -22.46
CA GLY A 61 7.43 16.79 -21.09
C GLY A 61 8.77 17.51 -20.91
N GLN A 62 9.30 18.19 -21.92
CA GLN A 62 10.58 18.89 -21.90
C GLN A 62 10.40 20.36 -22.31
N THR A 63 10.06 21.21 -21.35
CA THR A 63 10.41 22.65 -21.47
C THR A 63 11.80 22.93 -20.92
N TYR A 64 12.33 22.06 -20.05
CA TYR A 64 13.62 22.19 -19.39
C TYR A 64 14.30 20.83 -19.31
N THR A 65 15.61 20.80 -19.52
CA THR A 65 16.47 19.64 -19.36
C THR A 65 16.74 19.35 -17.89
N ASP A 66 17.16 18.12 -17.58
CA ASP A 66 17.61 17.80 -16.21
C ASP A 66 18.77 18.69 -15.78
N GLY A 67 19.66 19.07 -16.71
CA GLY A 67 20.76 19.97 -16.44
C GLY A 67 20.32 21.37 -16.02
N GLU A 68 19.30 21.92 -16.66
CA GLU A 68 18.76 23.25 -16.32
C GLU A 68 18.07 23.25 -14.95
N LEU A 69 17.28 22.22 -14.66
CA LEU A 69 16.62 22.07 -13.36
C LEU A 69 17.66 21.90 -12.23
N LEU A 70 18.61 20.99 -12.40
CA LEU A 70 19.63 20.72 -11.38
C LEU A 70 20.60 21.90 -11.22
N GLY A 71 20.92 22.62 -12.30
CA GLY A 71 21.73 23.83 -12.27
C GLY A 71 21.09 24.97 -11.50
N ASP A 72 19.79 25.20 -11.68
CA ASP A 72 19.05 26.20 -10.89
C ASP A 72 18.96 25.80 -9.40
N LEU A 73 18.73 24.51 -9.12
CA LEU A 73 18.75 23.98 -7.75
C LEU A 73 20.11 24.22 -7.06
N GLN A 74 21.22 24.03 -7.77
CA GLN A 74 22.57 24.32 -7.30
C GLN A 74 22.80 25.83 -7.11
N SER A 75 22.34 26.65 -8.04
CA SER A 75 22.43 28.12 -7.98
C SER A 75 21.76 28.66 -6.72
N VAL A 76 20.53 28.20 -6.43
CA VAL A 76 19.78 28.59 -5.23
C VAL A 76 20.44 28.08 -3.94
N ALA A 77 21.10 26.92 -3.98
CA ALA A 77 21.82 26.36 -2.84
C ALA A 77 23.03 27.19 -2.42
N GLY A 78 23.76 27.72 -3.41
CA GLY A 78 25.05 28.38 -3.21
C GLY A 78 25.95 27.59 -2.27
N ASP A 79 26.47 28.26 -1.25
CA ASP A 79 27.39 27.66 -0.27
C ASP A 79 26.71 26.77 0.78
N SER A 80 25.36 26.80 0.88
CA SER A 80 24.63 26.07 1.94
C SER A 80 24.57 24.56 1.69
N GLN A 81 25.03 24.10 0.52
CA GLN A 81 25.04 22.71 0.06
C GLN A 81 23.69 21.98 0.18
N SER A 82 22.57 22.69 0.40
CA SER A 82 21.21 22.17 0.55
C SER A 82 20.18 23.29 0.38
N VAL A 83 18.95 22.94 -0.01
CA VAL A 83 17.84 23.88 -0.21
C VAL A 83 16.53 23.26 0.29
N THR A 84 15.74 23.99 1.08
CA THR A 84 14.33 23.64 1.38
C THR A 84 13.43 24.03 0.22
N GLN A 85 12.29 23.35 0.09
CA GLN A 85 11.25 23.79 -0.85
C GLN A 85 10.80 25.25 -0.60
N ALA A 86 10.82 25.72 0.65
CA ALA A 86 10.47 27.10 0.99
C ALA A 86 11.53 28.09 0.46
N GLU A 87 12.80 27.86 0.75
CA GLU A 87 13.92 28.67 0.24
C GLU A 87 13.96 28.66 -1.29
N TYR A 88 13.64 27.52 -1.92
CA TYR A 88 13.57 27.43 -3.37
C TYR A 88 12.38 28.19 -3.97
N ARG A 89 11.17 28.12 -3.38
CA ARG A 89 10.03 28.90 -3.89
C ARG A 89 10.24 30.42 -3.85
N GLU A 90 11.10 30.90 -2.95
CA GLU A 90 11.41 32.33 -2.85
C GLU A 90 12.44 32.80 -3.88
N ARG A 91 13.27 31.90 -4.42
CA ARG A 91 14.49 32.27 -5.17
C ARG A 91 14.71 31.53 -6.48
N GLY A 92 14.09 30.37 -6.64
CA GLY A 92 14.22 29.49 -7.80
C GLY A 92 13.32 29.92 -8.94
N GLU A 93 13.72 29.53 -10.14
CA GLU A 93 13.01 29.91 -11.37
C GLU A 93 11.84 28.97 -11.69
N TYR A 94 11.86 27.76 -11.14
CA TYR A 94 10.90 26.70 -11.46
C TYR A 94 9.94 26.39 -10.30
N SER A 95 8.83 25.70 -10.61
CA SER A 95 7.94 25.16 -9.58
C SER A 95 8.62 24.00 -8.85
N THR A 96 8.43 23.90 -7.53
CA THR A 96 8.90 22.73 -6.75
C THR A 96 8.27 21.43 -7.25
N GLY A 97 7.05 21.48 -7.82
CA GLY A 97 6.38 20.33 -8.43
C GLY A 97 7.11 19.78 -9.66
N THR A 98 7.76 20.65 -10.45
CA THR A 98 8.55 20.24 -11.62
C THR A 98 9.69 19.29 -11.22
N PHE A 99 10.31 19.49 -10.06
CA PHE A 99 11.35 18.61 -9.53
C PHE A 99 10.80 17.28 -9.03
N GLU A 100 9.62 17.30 -8.43
CA GLU A 100 8.95 16.09 -7.94
C GLU A 100 8.47 15.22 -9.10
N ASP A 101 7.88 15.83 -10.14
CA ASP A 101 7.46 15.12 -11.35
C ASP A 101 8.65 14.54 -12.12
N ARG A 102 9.76 15.29 -12.20
CA ARG A 102 10.93 14.88 -13.00
C ARG A 102 11.88 13.91 -12.29
N PHE A 103 12.11 14.10 -10.99
CA PHE A 103 13.07 13.31 -10.19
C PHE A 103 12.39 12.42 -9.13
N GLY A 104 11.06 12.40 -9.09
CA GLY A 104 10.23 11.60 -8.19
C GLY A 104 10.00 12.23 -6.82
N THR A 105 11.04 12.79 -6.19
CA THR A 105 10.91 13.51 -4.91
C THR A 105 11.87 14.67 -4.83
N TRP A 106 11.56 15.69 -4.02
CA TRP A 106 12.48 16.80 -3.74
C TRP A 106 13.87 16.34 -3.27
N ASN A 107 13.92 15.33 -2.38
CA ASN A 107 15.19 14.78 -1.91
C ASN A 107 15.94 13.99 -3.01
N ALA A 108 15.24 13.39 -3.97
CA ALA A 108 15.88 12.80 -5.14
C ALA A 108 16.46 13.86 -6.07
N ALA A 109 15.75 14.98 -6.27
CA ALA A 109 16.28 16.14 -7.00
C ALA A 109 17.53 16.73 -6.33
N LEU A 110 17.53 16.91 -4.99
CA LEU A 110 18.72 17.35 -4.24
C LEU A 110 19.90 16.40 -4.45
N ARG A 111 19.69 15.07 -4.38
CA ARG A 111 20.76 14.08 -4.64
C ARG A 111 21.29 14.16 -6.07
N ALA A 112 20.39 14.28 -7.06
CA ALA A 112 20.75 14.40 -8.46
C ALA A 112 21.57 15.68 -8.71
N ALA A 113 21.31 16.74 -7.97
CA ALA A 113 22.05 18.00 -8.00
C ALA A 113 23.36 17.96 -7.17
N GLY A 114 23.70 16.84 -6.54
CA GLY A 114 24.87 16.74 -5.64
C GLY A 114 24.73 17.53 -4.34
N LEU A 115 23.50 17.91 -3.97
CA LEU A 115 23.19 18.63 -2.74
C LEU A 115 22.84 17.68 -1.60
N SER A 116 23.12 18.11 -0.37
CA SER A 116 22.74 17.42 0.85
C SER A 116 21.22 17.39 0.98
N VAL A 117 20.66 16.18 1.14
CA VAL A 117 19.21 16.00 1.36
C VAL A 117 18.77 16.74 2.60
N ASN A 118 17.60 17.36 2.52
CA ASN A 118 17.12 18.20 3.58
C ASN A 118 16.57 17.32 4.72
N ARG A 119 17.43 17.00 5.69
CA ARG A 119 17.09 16.22 6.88
C ARG A 119 16.45 17.08 7.98
N ARG A 120 15.98 18.30 7.70
CA ARG A 120 15.55 19.34 8.68
C ARG A 120 14.42 18.97 9.66
N SER A 121 14.09 17.69 9.84
CA SER A 121 13.31 17.28 10.99
C SER A 121 13.69 15.89 11.50
N ALA A 122 14.88 15.37 11.23
CA ALA A 122 15.31 14.17 11.95
C ALA A 122 15.46 14.51 13.44
N VAL A 123 14.73 13.82 14.30
CA VAL A 123 14.86 13.90 15.76
C VAL A 123 15.36 12.57 16.28
N GLU A 124 16.14 12.62 17.35
CA GLU A 124 16.55 11.43 18.08
C GLU A 124 15.36 10.88 18.87
N VAL A 125 15.11 9.60 18.69
CA VAL A 125 14.05 8.86 19.36
C VAL A 125 14.60 7.55 19.92
N GLU A 126 13.95 7.04 20.95
CA GLU A 126 14.29 5.76 21.56
C GLU A 126 13.50 4.62 20.89
N CYS A 127 14.13 3.45 20.74
CA CYS A 127 13.45 2.24 20.29
C CYS A 127 12.70 1.59 21.46
N ASP A 128 11.39 1.41 21.32
CA ASP A 128 10.53 0.84 22.37
C ASP A 128 10.85 -0.62 22.72
N GLN A 129 11.58 -1.33 21.86
CA GLN A 129 11.97 -2.73 22.10
C GLN A 129 13.33 -2.86 22.80
N CYS A 130 14.31 -2.03 22.42
CA CYS A 130 15.71 -2.25 22.82
C CYS A 130 16.35 -1.05 23.51
N GLY A 131 15.64 0.08 23.64
CA GLY A 131 16.14 1.30 24.28
C GLY A 131 17.21 2.04 23.49
N LYS A 132 17.56 1.58 22.28
CA LYS A 132 18.58 2.22 21.46
C LYS A 132 18.06 3.54 20.87
N THR A 133 18.82 4.62 21.04
CA THR A 133 18.59 5.90 20.38
C THR A 133 18.92 5.85 18.89
N PHE A 134 18.05 6.39 18.05
CA PHE A 134 18.24 6.45 16.60
C PHE A 134 17.48 7.63 15.98
N GLU A 135 17.83 8.01 14.75
CA GLU A 135 17.22 9.15 14.06
C GLU A 135 15.94 8.75 13.31
N ARG A 136 14.87 9.54 13.47
CA ARG A 136 13.63 9.45 12.69
C ARG A 136 13.18 10.82 12.17
N PRO A 137 12.65 10.92 10.94
CA PRO A 137 12.00 12.15 10.49
C PRO A 137 10.79 12.52 11.36
N LYS A 138 10.65 13.79 11.74
CA LYS A 138 9.56 14.34 12.56
C LYS A 138 8.19 14.09 11.94
N CYS A 139 8.09 14.14 10.61
CA CYS A 139 6.86 13.80 9.89
C CYS A 139 6.41 12.34 10.11
N HIS A 140 7.31 11.46 10.56
CA HIS A 140 6.99 10.08 10.93
C HIS A 140 6.42 10.00 12.35
N LEU A 141 6.74 10.95 13.23
CA LEU A 141 6.31 11.00 14.62
C LEU A 141 5.03 11.85 14.82
N GLU A 142 4.80 12.81 13.92
CA GLU A 142 3.58 13.65 13.91
C GLU A 142 2.36 12.92 13.32
N ARG A 143 2.50 11.65 12.91
CA ARG A 143 1.38 10.84 12.43
C ARG A 143 0.69 10.18 13.63
N ASP A 144 -0.62 10.37 13.73
CA ASP A 144 -1.46 9.97 14.87
C ASP A 144 -1.43 8.47 15.23
N TRP A 145 -0.91 7.62 14.33
CA TRP A 145 -0.83 6.16 14.47
C TRP A 145 0.55 5.61 14.86
N THR A 146 1.57 6.46 15.03
CA THR A 146 2.91 6.02 15.46
C THR A 146 3.09 6.17 16.97
N THR A 147 2.30 5.44 17.75
CA THR A 147 2.50 5.35 19.21
C THR A 147 3.82 4.65 19.56
N HIS A 148 4.30 3.78 18.66
CA HIS A 148 5.51 2.99 18.88
C HIS A 148 6.59 3.21 17.83
N THR A 149 7.84 3.21 18.28
CA THR A 149 9.00 3.56 17.45
C THR A 149 10.08 2.48 17.54
N PHE A 150 10.52 1.95 16.39
CA PHE A 150 11.48 0.82 16.32
C PHE A 150 12.69 1.12 15.43
N CYS A 151 13.87 0.71 15.89
CA CYS A 151 15.14 0.92 15.20
C CYS A 151 15.43 -0.11 14.08
N SER A 152 14.68 -1.22 14.04
CA SER A 152 14.81 -2.26 13.01
C SER A 152 13.54 -3.10 12.91
N GLU A 153 13.37 -3.79 11.76
CA GLU A 153 12.28 -4.76 11.58
C GLU A 153 12.36 -5.89 12.61
N THR A 154 13.56 -6.29 13.02
CA THR A 154 13.75 -7.28 14.09
C THR A 154 13.22 -6.77 15.43
N CYS A 155 13.47 -5.51 15.77
CA CYS A 155 12.92 -4.93 17.01
C CYS A 155 11.40 -4.82 16.96
N HIS A 156 10.84 -4.43 15.81
CA HIS A 156 9.40 -4.43 15.58
C HIS A 156 8.79 -5.83 15.69
N GLY A 157 9.42 -6.84 15.07
CA GLY A 157 9.02 -8.25 15.14
C GLY A 157 9.03 -8.79 16.57
N ASN A 158 10.14 -8.61 17.30
CA ASN A 158 10.25 -9.05 18.70
C ASN A 158 9.23 -8.35 19.61
N TRP A 159 8.99 -7.06 19.40
CA TRP A 159 7.98 -6.31 20.14
C TRP A 159 6.57 -6.85 19.88
N ARG A 160 6.27 -7.21 18.62
CA ARG A 160 4.99 -7.83 18.24
C ARG A 160 4.87 -9.24 18.81
N GLU A 161 5.87 -10.09 18.68
CA GLU A 161 5.85 -11.48 19.17
C GLU A 161 5.57 -11.58 20.67
N GLY A 162 6.07 -10.61 21.46
CA GLY A 162 5.80 -10.53 22.89
C GLY A 162 4.38 -10.09 23.28
N ARG A 163 3.58 -9.54 22.34
CA ARG A 163 2.27 -8.90 22.63
C ARG A 163 1.14 -9.22 21.63
N ILE A 164 1.34 -10.17 20.71
CA ILE A 164 0.31 -10.59 19.72
C ILE A 164 -0.90 -11.29 20.36
N VAL A 165 -0.81 -11.76 21.62
CA VAL A 165 -1.90 -12.41 22.34
C VAL A 165 -2.02 -11.89 23.77
N GLY A 166 -3.24 -11.51 24.16
CA GLY A 166 -3.58 -11.12 25.52
C GLY A 166 -3.95 -9.64 25.70
N PRO A 167 -4.20 -9.21 26.95
CA PRO A 167 -4.84 -7.93 27.30
C PRO A 167 -4.15 -6.67 26.78
N GLU A 168 -2.88 -6.77 26.41
CA GLU A 168 -2.05 -5.64 26.00
C GLU A 168 -2.08 -5.39 24.48
N HIS A 169 -2.76 -6.23 23.69
CA HIS A 169 -2.88 -6.01 22.25
C HIS A 169 -3.93 -4.92 21.95
N PRO A 170 -3.67 -3.94 21.05
CA PRO A 170 -4.61 -2.85 20.75
C PRO A 170 -5.98 -3.29 20.21
N GLN A 171 -6.04 -4.45 19.55
CA GLN A 171 -7.29 -5.09 19.12
C GLN A 171 -7.75 -6.22 20.07
N PHE A 172 -7.15 -6.37 21.25
CA PHE A 172 -7.60 -7.35 22.23
C PHE A 172 -9.01 -6.97 22.69
N ASN A 173 -9.97 -7.84 22.38
CA ASN A 173 -11.31 -7.74 22.93
C ASN A 173 -11.45 -8.70 24.12
N PRO A 174 -11.54 -8.20 25.36
CA PRO A 174 -11.76 -9.05 26.54
C PRO A 174 -13.09 -9.82 26.47
N ASN A 175 -14.05 -9.33 25.67
CA ASN A 175 -15.37 -9.95 25.45
C ASN A 175 -15.39 -10.86 24.22
N SER A 176 -14.25 -11.20 23.61
CA SER A 176 -14.19 -12.16 22.49
C SER A 176 -14.74 -13.54 22.84
N HIS A 177 -14.76 -13.91 24.14
CA HIS A 177 -15.39 -15.14 24.62
C HIS A 177 -16.92 -15.06 24.69
N ASP A 178 -17.51 -13.86 24.72
CA ASP A 178 -18.97 -13.69 24.75
C ASP A 178 -19.63 -14.13 23.43
N GLU A 179 -18.87 -14.13 22.32
CA GLU A 179 -19.35 -14.60 21.01
C GLU A 179 -19.64 -16.10 20.97
N TYR A 180 -19.03 -16.88 21.87
CA TYR A 180 -19.20 -18.33 21.96
C TYR A 180 -20.12 -18.73 23.11
N GLY A 181 -20.50 -17.80 23.99
CA GLY A 181 -21.36 -18.04 25.14
C GLY A 181 -20.66 -18.70 26.32
N VAL A 182 -21.23 -18.49 27.52
CA VAL A 182 -20.64 -18.85 28.82
C VAL A 182 -20.30 -20.33 29.02
N ASN A 183 -20.83 -21.24 28.19
CA ASN A 183 -20.59 -22.68 28.31
C ASN A 183 -19.53 -23.23 27.34
N TRP A 184 -18.91 -22.37 26.52
CA TRP A 184 -17.99 -22.80 25.47
C TRP A 184 -16.79 -23.58 26.01
N GLU A 185 -16.09 -23.09 27.03
CA GLU A 185 -14.88 -23.76 27.55
C GLU A 185 -15.19 -25.17 28.10
N GLU A 186 -16.32 -25.32 28.80
CA GLU A 186 -16.78 -26.62 29.30
C GLU A 186 -17.12 -27.56 28.15
N CYS A 187 -17.90 -27.08 27.18
CA CYS A 187 -18.30 -27.87 26.01
C CYS A 187 -17.11 -28.25 25.14
N ARG A 188 -16.15 -27.35 24.93
CA ARG A 188 -14.89 -27.60 24.23
C ARG A 188 -14.09 -28.71 24.91
N SER A 189 -13.88 -28.58 26.22
CA SER A 189 -13.11 -29.57 26.99
C SER A 189 -13.75 -30.96 26.93
N ARG A 190 -15.09 -31.00 27.04
CA ARG A 190 -15.86 -32.25 26.94
C ARG A 190 -15.84 -32.86 25.53
N ALA A 191 -15.83 -32.05 24.48
CA ALA A 191 -15.70 -32.53 23.10
C ALA A 191 -14.32 -33.19 22.88
N ILE A 192 -13.25 -32.53 23.31
CA ILE A 192 -11.89 -33.09 23.22
C ILE A 192 -11.77 -34.38 24.03
N GLN A 193 -12.35 -34.42 25.23
CA GLN A 193 -12.35 -35.63 26.07
C GLN A 193 -13.14 -36.78 25.41
N ARG A 194 -14.32 -36.49 24.85
CA ARG A 194 -15.15 -37.46 24.10
C ARG A 194 -14.36 -38.05 22.93
N ASP A 195 -13.63 -37.21 22.22
CA ASP A 195 -12.86 -37.58 21.03
C ASP A 195 -11.49 -38.18 21.37
N GLY A 196 -11.24 -38.47 22.67
CA GLY A 196 -10.02 -39.10 23.15
C GLY A 196 -8.76 -38.25 22.97
N GLY A 197 -8.89 -36.93 22.87
CA GLY A 197 -7.78 -36.01 22.62
C GLY A 197 -7.18 -36.18 21.23
N LYS A 198 -7.97 -36.60 20.24
CA LYS A 198 -7.53 -36.86 18.87
C LYS A 198 -8.43 -36.13 17.86
N CYS A 199 -7.86 -35.77 16.72
CA CYS A 199 -8.64 -35.34 15.57
C CYS A 199 -9.55 -36.50 15.13
N VAL A 200 -10.86 -36.29 15.04
CA VAL A 200 -11.78 -37.36 14.62
C VAL A 200 -11.58 -37.77 13.16
N ARG A 201 -11.08 -36.84 12.33
CA ARG A 201 -10.96 -37.05 10.88
C ARG A 201 -9.69 -37.81 10.49
N CYS A 202 -8.55 -37.48 11.10
CA CYS A 202 -7.25 -38.08 10.75
C CYS A 202 -6.60 -38.88 11.89
N GLY A 203 -7.18 -38.85 13.09
CA GLY A 203 -6.70 -39.62 14.25
C GLY A 203 -5.43 -39.08 14.92
N VAL A 204 -4.87 -37.96 14.46
CA VAL A 204 -3.68 -37.38 15.10
C VAL A 204 -3.99 -37.00 16.55
N SER A 205 -3.12 -37.38 17.49
CA SER A 205 -3.25 -37.00 18.89
C SER A 205 -2.89 -35.54 19.10
N HIS A 206 -3.46 -34.95 20.15
CA HIS A 206 -3.15 -33.61 20.62
C HIS A 206 -1.64 -33.38 20.72
N ASP A 207 -0.91 -34.25 21.42
CA ASP A 207 0.52 -34.07 21.66
C ASP A 207 1.32 -34.07 20.34
N LYS A 208 1.03 -35.02 19.46
CA LYS A 208 1.67 -35.11 18.14
C LYS A 208 1.36 -33.88 17.28
N HIS A 209 0.12 -33.39 17.30
CA HIS A 209 -0.24 -32.19 16.56
C HIS A 209 0.46 -30.94 17.11
N ARG A 210 0.53 -30.81 18.43
CA ARG A 210 1.16 -29.68 19.12
C ARG A 210 2.66 -29.66 18.87
N GLU A 211 3.33 -30.81 18.86
CA GLU A 211 4.74 -30.92 18.47
C GLU A 211 4.99 -30.51 17.01
N GLN A 212 4.09 -30.90 16.09
CA GLN A 212 4.25 -30.65 14.66
C GLN A 212 3.93 -29.20 14.25
N THR A 213 2.96 -28.56 14.92
CA THR A 213 2.39 -27.28 14.46
C THR A 213 2.54 -26.15 15.46
N GLY A 214 2.91 -26.45 16.71
CA GLY A 214 2.88 -25.49 17.82
C GLY A 214 1.47 -25.08 18.26
N ARG A 215 0.40 -25.68 17.69
CA ARG A 215 -1.00 -25.31 17.94
C ARG A 215 -1.77 -26.44 18.64
N ASP A 216 -2.77 -26.07 19.42
CA ASP A 216 -3.73 -26.99 20.05
C ASP A 216 -4.72 -27.55 18.99
N LEU A 217 -5.46 -28.61 19.32
CA LEU A 217 -6.61 -29.08 18.55
C LEU A 217 -7.75 -28.04 18.60
N HIS A 218 -8.46 -27.95 17.49
CA HIS A 218 -9.63 -27.10 17.33
C HIS A 218 -10.91 -27.89 17.64
N VAL A 219 -11.95 -27.20 18.10
CA VAL A 219 -13.31 -27.75 18.20
C VAL A 219 -14.19 -26.96 17.24
N HIS A 220 -14.80 -27.66 16.31
CA HIS A 220 -15.58 -27.10 15.21
C HIS A 220 -17.07 -27.35 15.42
N HIS A 221 -17.91 -26.41 15.00
CA HIS A 221 -19.37 -26.57 14.98
C HIS A 221 -19.81 -27.24 13.68
N ILE A 222 -20.47 -28.41 13.77
CA ILE A 222 -20.95 -29.16 12.59
C ILE A 222 -22.00 -28.36 11.82
N VAL A 223 -22.97 -27.80 12.54
CA VAL A 223 -23.94 -26.83 12.04
C VAL A 223 -23.46 -25.43 12.47
N PRO A 224 -23.37 -24.45 11.55
CA PRO A 224 -22.90 -23.11 11.84
C PRO A 224 -23.68 -22.44 12.98
N ARG A 225 -22.98 -21.65 13.81
CA ARG A 225 -23.57 -20.95 14.95
C ARG A 225 -24.74 -20.02 14.55
N THR A 226 -24.71 -19.47 13.34
CA THR A 226 -25.74 -18.57 12.80
C THR A 226 -27.10 -19.23 12.64
N GLU A 227 -27.17 -20.57 12.61
CA GLU A 227 -28.42 -21.33 12.50
C GLU A 227 -29.11 -21.56 13.85
N PHE A 228 -28.59 -21.01 14.95
CA PHE A 228 -29.11 -21.21 16.29
C PHE A 228 -29.46 -19.89 16.99
N ASP A 229 -30.66 -19.84 17.58
CA ASP A 229 -31.11 -18.70 18.40
C ASP A 229 -30.45 -18.65 19.79
N ASP A 230 -29.75 -19.72 20.20
CA ASP A 230 -29.13 -19.86 21.51
C ASP A 230 -27.77 -20.55 21.40
N MET A 231 -26.72 -19.88 21.90
CA MET A 231 -25.35 -20.40 21.88
C MET A 231 -25.19 -21.68 22.70
N LYS A 232 -25.99 -21.90 23.76
CA LYS A 232 -25.95 -23.17 24.49
C LYS A 232 -26.42 -24.34 23.64
N ARG A 233 -27.34 -24.11 22.70
CA ARG A 233 -27.78 -25.11 21.72
C ARG A 233 -26.70 -25.35 20.67
N ALA A 234 -26.08 -24.29 20.15
CA ALA A 234 -24.97 -24.40 19.20
C ALA A 234 -23.80 -25.19 19.80
N ASN A 235 -23.49 -24.99 21.08
CA ASN A 235 -22.37 -25.64 21.78
C ASN A 235 -22.67 -27.05 22.32
N ARG A 236 -23.81 -27.65 22.00
CA ARG A 236 -24.09 -29.03 22.41
C ARG A 236 -23.02 -29.96 21.82
N LEU A 237 -22.58 -30.94 22.61
CA LEU A 237 -21.55 -31.90 22.15
C LEU A 237 -21.92 -32.57 20.83
N SER A 238 -23.21 -32.82 20.57
CA SER A 238 -23.69 -33.37 19.30
C SER A 238 -23.41 -32.48 18.08
N ASN A 239 -23.18 -31.19 18.28
CA ASN A 239 -22.85 -30.22 17.25
C ASN A 239 -21.36 -29.85 17.26
N LEU A 240 -20.54 -30.47 18.11
CA LEU A 240 -19.12 -30.18 18.25
C LEU A 240 -18.26 -31.36 17.83
N VAL A 241 -17.14 -31.07 17.18
CA VAL A 241 -16.19 -32.08 16.71
C VAL A 241 -14.74 -31.62 16.86
N THR A 242 -13.87 -32.48 17.37
CA THR A 242 -12.45 -32.18 17.57
C THR A 242 -11.64 -32.44 16.30
N LEU A 243 -10.91 -31.43 15.82
CA LEU A 243 -10.13 -31.47 14.57
C LEU A 243 -8.73 -30.89 14.76
N CYS A 244 -7.75 -31.39 14.01
CA CYS A 244 -6.45 -30.74 13.88
C CYS A 244 -6.53 -29.52 12.95
N ALA A 245 -5.56 -28.61 13.04
CA ALA A 245 -5.57 -27.37 12.25
C ALA A 245 -5.72 -27.62 10.73
N PRO A 246 -5.00 -28.57 10.09
CA PRO A 246 -5.20 -28.86 8.66
C PRO A 246 -6.61 -29.35 8.34
N CYS A 247 -7.14 -30.31 9.12
CA CYS A 247 -8.48 -30.85 8.87
C CYS A 247 -9.58 -29.81 9.12
N HIS A 248 -9.38 -28.90 10.05
CA HIS A 248 -10.27 -27.78 10.32
C HIS A 248 -10.34 -26.84 9.12
N THR A 249 -9.17 -26.40 8.63
CA THR A 249 -9.08 -25.52 7.45
C THR A 249 -9.73 -26.16 6.23
N ASP A 250 -9.48 -27.44 5.97
CA ASP A 250 -10.10 -28.14 4.83
C ASP A 250 -11.63 -28.13 4.87
N ILE A 251 -12.22 -28.27 6.07
CA ILE A 251 -13.66 -28.32 6.27
C ILE A 251 -14.29 -26.95 6.05
N GLU A 252 -13.65 -25.87 6.53
CA GLU A 252 -14.13 -24.50 6.34
C GLU A 252 -14.18 -24.10 4.85
N HIS A 253 -13.26 -24.63 4.03
CA HIS A 253 -13.18 -24.27 2.62
C HIS A 253 -14.06 -25.11 1.70
N ASN A 254 -14.40 -26.35 2.09
CA ASN A 254 -14.96 -27.33 1.14
C ASN A 254 -16.39 -27.81 1.46
N SER A 255 -17.10 -27.18 2.40
CA SER A 255 -18.49 -27.51 2.81
C SER A 255 -18.78 -29.01 2.94
N GLY A 256 -17.79 -29.79 3.36
CA GLY A 256 -17.90 -31.24 3.46
C GLY A 256 -18.75 -31.63 4.67
N VAL A 257 -19.69 -32.55 4.49
CA VAL A 257 -20.49 -33.09 5.59
C VAL A 257 -19.56 -33.81 6.57
N ILE A 258 -19.55 -33.37 7.82
CA ILE A 258 -18.87 -34.07 8.90
C ILE A 258 -19.87 -35.08 9.48
N GLU A 259 -19.76 -36.35 9.10
CA GLU A 259 -20.46 -37.42 9.80
C GLU A 259 -19.76 -37.70 11.13
N ALA A 260 -20.54 -37.71 12.21
CA ALA A 260 -20.08 -37.94 13.59
C ALA A 260 -20.05 -39.43 13.93
#